data_AF-A0A935Y8G9-F1
#
_entry.id   AF-A0A935Y8G9-F1
#
_cell.length_a   1.000
_cell.length_b   1.000
_cell.length_c   1.000
_cell.angle_alpha   90.00
_cell.angle_beta   90.00
_cell.angle_gamma   90.00
#
_symmetry.space_group_name_H-M   'P 1'
#
loop_
_entity.id
_entity.type
_entity.pdbx_description
1 polymer ?
#
loop_
_entity_poly.entity_id
_entity_poly.type
_entity_poly.pdbx_seq_one_letter_code
_entity_poly.pdbx_strand_id
1 'polypeptide(L)' 'MIGDSHTDLATAKAGGVPAVIIPSGYGQPADRATQGDYHELARFADLPALLAKLDQN' A
#
# COMPACT_ATOMS: atom_id res chain seq x y z
N MET A 1 -1.28 -1.56 6.59
CA MET A 1 -0.47 -2.64 5.98
C MET A 1 0.47 -2.04 4.94
N ILE A 2 1.74 -2.45 4.92
CA ILE A 2 2.76 -1.99 3.95
C ILE A 2 3.26 -3.23 3.20
N GLY A 3 3.23 -3.21 1.87
CA GLY A 3 3.66 -4.33 1.02
C GLY A 3 3.97 -3.88 -0.40
N ASP A 4 4.11 -4.81 -1.34
CA ASP A 4 4.48 -4.50 -2.72
C ASP A 4 3.55 -5.11 -3.77
N SER A 5 2.61 -5.96 -3.35
CA SER A 5 1.89 -6.85 -4.26
C SER A 5 0.36 -6.74 -4.18
N HIS A 6 -0.29 -7.35 -5.18
CA HIS A 6 -1.72 -7.59 -5.22
C HIS A 6 -2.20 -8.37 -3.97
N THR A 7 -1.43 -9.37 -3.54
CA THR A 7 -1.75 -10.16 -2.34
C THR A 7 -1.78 -9.28 -1.11
N ASP A 8 -0.79 -8.38 -0.98
CA ASP A 8 -0.72 -7.46 0.15
C ASP A 8 -1.96 -6.57 0.24
N LEU A 9 -2.36 -6.00 -0.90
CA LEU A 9 -3.54 -5.16 -0.96
C LEU A 9 -4.83 -5.96 -0.65
N ALA A 10 -4.93 -7.21 -1.12
CA ALA A 10 -6.06 -8.08 -0.82
C ALA A 10 -6.15 -8.39 0.69
N THR A 11 -5.03 -8.68 1.33
CA THR A 11 -4.95 -8.92 2.78
C THR A 11 -5.33 -7.65 3.57
N ALA A 12 -4.81 -6.48 3.19
CA ALA A 12 -5.15 -5.23 3.85
C ALA A 12 -6.66 -4.93 3.80
N LYS A 13 -7.26 -5.15 2.62
CA LYS A 13 -8.69 -4.99 2.40
C LYS A 13 -9.53 -5.96 3.23
N ALA A 14 -9.13 -7.23 3.28
CA ALA A 14 -9.80 -8.23 4.12
C ALA A 14 -9.72 -7.89 5.61
N GLY A 15 -8.63 -7.27 6.04
CA GLY A 15 -8.44 -6.78 7.42
C GLY A 15 -9.08 -5.43 7.72
N GLY A 16 -9.67 -4.75 6.73
CA GLY A 16 -10.24 -3.41 6.91
C GLY A 16 -9.21 -2.34 7.30
N VAL A 17 -7.93 -2.52 6.93
CA VAL A 17 -6.86 -1.58 7.27
C VAL A 17 -6.33 -0.85 6.03
N PRO A 18 -5.88 0.41 6.15
CA PRO A 18 -5.26 1.12 5.04
C PRO A 18 -4.03 0.39 4.49
N ALA A 19 -3.84 0.47 3.16
CA ALA A 19 -2.73 -0.15 2.46
C ALA A 19 -1.76 0.91 1.90
N VAL A 20 -0.46 0.64 2.03
CA VAL A 20 0.63 1.35 1.35
C VAL A 20 1.39 0.34 0.49
N ILE A 21 1.47 0.59 -0.82
CA ILE A 21 2.18 -0.24 -1.78
C ILE A 21 3.47 0.43 -2.20
N ILE A 22 4.58 -0.31 -2.10
CA ILE A 22 5.91 0.10 -2.54
C ILE A 22 6.40 -0.95 -3.53
N PRO A 23 6.23 -0.71 -4.85
CA PRO A 23 6.59 -1.69 -5.88
C PRO A 23 8.07 -2.02 -5.80
N SER A 24 8.42 -3.18 -5.23
CA SER A 24 9.80 -3.51 -4.89
C SER A 24 10.18 -4.96 -5.20
N GLY A 25 9.22 -5.84 -5.49
CA GLY A 25 9.47 -7.25 -5.81
C GLY A 25 8.82 -7.75 -7.10
N TYR A 26 8.70 -9.08 -7.19
CA TYR A 26 8.32 -9.83 -8.40
C TYR A 26 6.86 -10.34 -8.37
N GLY A 27 6.07 -9.94 -7.37
CA GLY A 27 4.67 -10.35 -7.25
C GLY A 27 3.79 -9.75 -8.34
N GLN A 28 2.53 -10.20 -8.40
CA GLN A 28 1.52 -9.51 -9.20
C GLN A 28 1.37 -8.07 -8.67
N PRO A 29 1.47 -7.03 -9.52
CA PRO A 29 1.31 -5.66 -9.08
C PRO A 29 -0.08 -5.38 -8.50
N ALA A 30 -0.14 -4.48 -7.50
CA ALA A 30 -1.41 -3.98 -7.00
C ALA A 30 -2.17 -3.24 -8.12
N ASP A 31 -3.49 -3.43 -8.18
CA ASP A 31 -4.33 -2.86 -9.22
C ASP A 31 -5.51 -2.08 -8.63
N ARG A 32 -5.54 -0.77 -8.90
CA ARG A 32 -6.63 0.09 -8.42
C ARG A 32 -7.99 -0.28 -9.01
N ALA A 33 -8.02 -0.74 -10.26
CA ALA A 33 -9.28 -1.01 -10.96
C ALA A 33 -10.04 -2.16 -10.30
N THR A 34 -9.33 -3.19 -9.83
CA THR A 34 -9.94 -4.38 -9.22
C THR A 34 -9.90 -4.37 -7.70
N GLN A 35 -8.92 -3.70 -7.08
CA GLN A 35 -8.71 -3.78 -5.62
C GLN A 35 -9.17 -2.53 -4.86
N GLY A 36 -9.34 -1.39 -5.54
CA GLY A 36 -9.75 -0.11 -4.94
C GLY A 36 -8.55 0.79 -4.60
N ASP A 37 -8.81 1.84 -3.83
CA ASP A 37 -7.79 2.84 -3.51
C ASP A 37 -6.78 2.37 -2.46
N TYR A 38 -5.52 2.74 -2.68
CA TYR A 38 -4.39 2.55 -1.77
C TYR A 38 -3.40 3.70 -1.90
N HIS A 39 -2.49 3.83 -0.94
CA HIS A 39 -1.34 4.72 -1.07
C HIS A 39 -0.22 4.01 -1.81
N GLU A 40 0.45 4.70 -2.72
CA GLU A 40 1.58 4.14 -3.44
C GLU A 40 2.81 5.03 -3.25
N LEU A 41 3.97 4.42 -2.99
CA LEU A 41 5.26 5.10 -2.88
C LEU A 41 6.27 4.43 -3.80
N ALA A 42 7.10 5.23 -4.46
CA ALA A 42 8.18 4.72 -5.30
C ALA A 42 9.36 4.18 -4.48
N ARG A 43 9.53 4.63 -3.22
CA ARG A 43 10.67 4.26 -2.37
C ARG A 43 10.26 4.10 -0.92
N PHE A 44 10.89 3.15 -0.24
CA PHE A 44 10.76 2.99 1.22
C PHE A 44 11.14 4.24 2.01
N ALA A 45 12.10 5.04 1.51
CA ALA A 45 12.53 6.27 2.18
C ALA A 45 11.42 7.33 2.32
N ASP A 46 10.35 7.24 1.53
CA ASP A 46 9.24 8.20 1.54
C ASP A 46 8.15 7.83 2.56
N LEU A 47 8.25 6.65 3.20
CA LEU A 47 7.30 6.17 4.21
C LEU A 47 7.12 7.12 5.40
N PRO A 48 8.17 7.65 6.05
CA PRO A 48 7.99 8.50 7.23
C PRO A 48 7.10 9.72 6.96
N ALA A 49 7.26 10.35 5.79
CA ALA A 49 6.47 11.50 5.39
C ALA A 49 4.99 11.14 5.13
N LEU A 50 4.72 9.95 4.57
CA LEU A 50 3.35 9.47 4.38
C LEU A 50 2.69 9.14 5.72
N LEU A 51 3.38 8.40 6.60
CA LEU A 51 2.84 8.03 7.91
C LEU A 51 2.50 9.26 8.76
N ALA A 52 3.37 10.27 8.76
CA ALA A 52 3.10 11.53 9.46
C ALA A 52 1.82 12.25 8.95
N LYS A 53 1.47 12.13 7.66
CA LYS A 53 0.23 12.69 7.12
C LYS A 53 -0.99 11.86 7.51
N LEU A 54 -0.86 10.54 7.58
CA LEU A 54 -1.96 9.64 7.93
C LEU A 54 -2.32 9.71 9.41
N ASP A 55 -1.33 9.95 10.28
CA ASP A 55 -1.50 10.05 11.73
C ASP A 55 -2.18 11.37 12.18
N GLN A 56 -2.29 12.35 11.28
CA GLN A 56 -2.90 13.66 11.55
C GLN A 56 -4.40 13.72 11.22
N ASN A 57 -4.97 12.64 10.66
CA ASN A 57 -6.39 12.51 10.33
C ASN A 57 -7.12 11.65 11.36
#